data_AF-A0A357AIT4-F1
#
_entry.id   AF-A0A357AIT4-F1
#
_cell.length_a   1.000
_cell.length_b   1.000
_cell.length_c   1.000
_cell.angle_alpha   90.00
_cell.angle_beta   90.00
_cell.angle_gamma   90.00
#
_symmetry.space_group_name_H-M   'P 1'
#
loop_
_entity.id
_entity.type
_entity.pdbx_description
1 polymer ?
#
loop_
_entity_poly.entity_id
_entity_poly.type
_entity_poly.pdbx_seq_one_letter_code
_entity_poly.pdbx_strand_id
1 'polypeptide(L)'
;MCILMKKLLKSQKGSTLVIFGLSAVVLFGFVALVADIGMMTLHRAKLSNAVDAAALAGAQELIYNAENAPGRAAEYFRENGYADSPIDVAIDEDQTAIRVTASHEVNFGLARVLGFSSENVQATVKGKVLPVIAVNSGTRPFAIQDQELEFGAQYTLKRGGGNGSGGNYGGIALGGNGAKIYLNNIVEGYNERLMVGDYVQTEPGNMSGPTQDGVNQLINQCTHTPRCTFDHFEPDCPRVITVIIVDTLDVNGRSTVQITGFASFFLEGGVGSGNKSEVTGRFIKTVASGEVSDTQNDYGLYGVRLME
;
A
#
# COMPACT_ATOMS: atom_id res chain seq x y z
N MET A 1 60.57 -50.44 -34.10
CA MET A 1 59.67 -49.26 -33.95
C MET A 1 58.22 -49.53 -34.38
N CYS A 2 57.92 -50.39 -35.37
CA CYS A 2 56.54 -50.59 -35.86
C CYS A 2 55.61 -51.53 -35.06
N ILE A 3 56.12 -52.38 -34.16
CA ILE A 3 55.27 -53.33 -33.39
C ILE A 3 54.65 -52.67 -32.14
N LEU A 4 55.33 -51.67 -31.56
CA LEU A 4 54.84 -50.94 -30.39
C LEU A 4 53.66 -50.00 -30.73
N MET A 5 53.68 -49.38 -31.90
CA MET A 5 52.56 -48.54 -32.41
C MET A 5 51.29 -49.34 -32.71
N LYS A 6 51.41 -50.58 -33.23
CA LYS A 6 50.24 -51.45 -33.47
C LYS A 6 49.59 -51.98 -32.18
N LYS A 7 50.34 -52.06 -31.06
CA LYS A 7 49.80 -52.51 -29.76
C LYS A 7 49.05 -51.41 -29.02
N LEU A 8 49.42 -50.14 -29.23
CA LEU A 8 48.70 -48.98 -28.68
C LEU A 8 47.32 -48.78 -29.34
N LEU A 9 47.21 -49.01 -30.65
CA LEU A 9 45.94 -48.88 -31.40
C LEU A 9 44.98 -50.06 -31.21
N LYS A 10 45.45 -51.21 -30.71
CA LYS A 10 44.62 -52.41 -30.46
C LYS A 10 44.18 -52.56 -28.99
N SER A 11 44.41 -51.52 -28.19
CA SER A 11 44.04 -51.44 -26.78
C SER A 11 42.72 -50.66 -26.64
N GLN A 12 41.65 -51.32 -26.19
CA GLN A 12 40.36 -50.69 -25.85
C GLN A 12 40.51 -49.55 -24.80
N LYS A 13 41.68 -49.44 -24.13
CA LYS A 13 42.00 -48.37 -23.18
C LYS A 13 42.03 -46.97 -23.81
N GLY A 14 42.20 -46.83 -25.13
CA GLY A 14 42.16 -45.54 -25.83
C GLY A 14 40.73 -45.04 -26.12
N SER A 15 39.81 -45.95 -26.46
CA SER A 15 38.42 -45.59 -26.78
C SER A 15 37.63 -45.16 -25.54
N THR A 16 37.89 -45.79 -24.39
CA THR A 16 37.28 -45.40 -23.11
C THR A 16 37.64 -43.97 -22.72
N LEU A 17 38.88 -43.53 -22.96
CA LEU A 17 39.33 -42.16 -22.67
C LEU A 17 38.59 -41.13 -23.54
N VAL A 18 38.36 -41.45 -24.82
CA VAL A 18 37.62 -40.57 -25.75
C VAL A 18 36.15 -40.46 -25.37
N ILE A 19 35.48 -41.59 -25.08
CA ILE A 19 34.07 -41.59 -24.67
C ILE A 19 33.90 -40.90 -23.33
N PHE A 20 34.80 -41.14 -22.38
CA PHE A 20 34.80 -40.46 -21.08
C PHE A 20 34.98 -38.95 -21.24
N GLY A 21 35.94 -38.51 -22.05
CA GLY A 21 36.17 -37.09 -22.33
C GLY A 21 34.95 -36.42 -22.95
N LEU A 22 34.33 -37.04 -23.95
CA LEU A 22 33.10 -36.52 -24.57
C LEU A 22 31.93 -36.47 -23.58
N SER A 23 31.76 -37.52 -22.77
CA SER A 23 30.67 -37.59 -21.78
C SER A 23 30.86 -36.57 -20.66
N ALA A 24 32.09 -36.35 -20.21
CA ALA A 24 32.42 -35.35 -19.20
C ALA A 24 32.12 -33.93 -19.71
N VAL A 25 32.49 -33.62 -20.96
CA VAL A 25 32.15 -32.32 -21.58
C VAL A 25 30.65 -32.09 -21.62
N VAL A 26 29.88 -33.11 -22.01
CA VAL A 26 28.41 -33.03 -22.03
C VAL A 26 27.85 -32.82 -20.61
N LEU A 27 28.36 -33.56 -19.62
CA LEU A 27 27.93 -33.43 -18.23
C LEU A 27 28.22 -32.04 -17.65
N PHE A 28 29.42 -31.51 -17.87
CA PHE A 28 29.77 -30.15 -17.46
C PHE A 28 28.95 -29.09 -18.21
N GLY A 29 28.62 -29.32 -19.47
CA GLY A 29 27.70 -28.47 -20.23
C GLY A 29 26.32 -28.38 -19.58
N PHE A 30 25.77 -29.51 -19.11
CA PHE A 30 24.50 -29.50 -18.37
C PHE A 30 24.60 -28.80 -17.02
N VAL A 31 25.69 -29.01 -16.27
CA VAL A 31 25.91 -28.32 -14.99
C VAL A 31 26.00 -26.81 -15.19
N ALA A 32 26.72 -26.38 -16.23
CA ALA A 32 26.82 -24.97 -16.60
C ALA A 32 25.44 -24.37 -16.88
N LEU A 33 24.67 -25.02 -17.75
CA LEU A 33 23.33 -24.58 -18.12
C LEU A 33 22.40 -24.48 -16.92
N VAL A 34 22.38 -25.50 -16.05
CA VAL A 34 21.51 -25.50 -14.86
C VAL A 34 21.92 -24.41 -13.86
N ALA A 35 23.22 -24.24 -13.61
CA ALA A 35 23.71 -23.24 -12.67
C ALA A 35 23.43 -21.81 -13.15
N ASP A 36 23.71 -21.52 -14.43
CA ASP A 36 23.53 -20.19 -14.99
C ASP A 36 22.05 -19.82 -15.18
N ILE A 37 21.20 -20.74 -15.63
CA ILE A 37 19.74 -20.51 -15.66
C ILE A 37 19.21 -20.29 -14.24
N GLY A 38 19.68 -21.08 -13.27
CA GLY A 38 19.32 -20.89 -11.86
C GLY A 38 19.69 -19.49 -11.36
N MET A 39 20.91 -19.03 -11.62
CA MET A 39 21.36 -17.68 -11.28
C MET A 39 20.53 -16.60 -11.99
N MET A 40 20.27 -16.74 -13.29
CA MET A 40 19.47 -15.79 -14.08
C MET A 40 18.04 -15.65 -13.52
N THR A 41 17.39 -16.77 -13.19
CA THR A 41 16.03 -16.75 -12.62
C THR A 41 15.99 -16.06 -11.25
N LEU A 42 17.02 -16.27 -10.42
CA LEU A 42 17.16 -15.56 -9.14
C LEU A 42 17.33 -14.04 -9.35
N HIS A 43 18.17 -13.62 -10.29
CA HIS A 43 18.34 -12.21 -10.61
C HIS A 43 17.07 -11.57 -11.16
N ARG A 44 16.32 -12.29 -12.01
CA ARG A 44 15.03 -11.85 -12.53
C ARG A 44 14.00 -11.65 -11.40
N ALA A 45 13.93 -12.59 -10.45
CA ALA A 45 13.03 -12.47 -9.31
C ALA A 45 13.40 -11.28 -8.41
N LYS A 46 14.71 -11.09 -8.12
CA LYS A 46 15.18 -9.93 -7.34
C LYS A 46 14.90 -8.60 -8.04
N LEU A 47 15.10 -8.54 -9.37
CA LEU A 47 14.80 -7.35 -10.15
C LEU A 47 13.30 -7.04 -10.11
N SER A 48 12.44 -8.05 -10.28
CA SER A 48 10.99 -7.89 -10.17
C SER A 48 10.60 -7.30 -8.82
N ASN A 49 11.09 -7.88 -7.71
CA ASN A 49 10.79 -7.38 -6.37
C ASN A 49 11.25 -5.92 -6.15
N ALA A 50 12.40 -5.54 -6.73
CA ALA A 50 12.88 -4.17 -6.66
C ALA A 50 12.00 -3.19 -7.47
N VAL A 51 11.53 -3.63 -8.64
CA VAL A 51 10.60 -2.85 -9.47
C VAL A 51 9.22 -2.76 -8.84
N ASP A 52 8.74 -3.81 -8.17
CA ASP A 52 7.49 -3.83 -7.39
C ASP A 52 7.54 -2.79 -6.25
N ALA A 53 8.63 -2.79 -5.48
CA ALA A 53 8.83 -1.82 -4.41
C ALA A 53 8.90 -0.38 -4.94
N ALA A 54 9.61 -0.17 -6.05
CA ALA A 54 9.67 1.12 -6.73
C ALA A 54 8.31 1.59 -7.24
N ALA A 55 7.53 0.70 -7.86
CA ALA A 55 6.20 1.01 -8.36
C ALA A 55 5.22 1.32 -7.22
N LEU A 56 5.29 0.58 -6.11
CA LEU A 56 4.48 0.83 -4.93
C LEU A 56 4.80 2.20 -4.33
N ALA A 57 6.08 2.49 -4.08
CA ALA A 57 6.51 3.76 -3.51
C ALA A 57 6.19 4.95 -4.41
N GLY A 58 6.44 4.82 -5.72
CA GLY A 58 6.10 5.85 -6.70
C GLY A 58 4.59 6.11 -6.78
N ALA A 59 3.78 5.05 -6.78
CA ALA A 59 2.32 5.19 -6.81
C ALA A 59 1.78 5.81 -5.50
N GLN A 60 2.37 5.50 -4.35
CA GLN A 60 2.01 6.17 -3.09
C GLN A 60 2.34 7.67 -3.12
N GLU A 61 3.49 8.04 -3.70
CA GLU A 61 3.90 9.43 -3.82
C GLU A 61 2.98 10.24 -4.75
N LEU A 62 2.34 9.62 -5.76
CA LEU A 62 1.40 10.32 -6.66
C LEU A 62 0.30 11.09 -5.92
N ILE A 63 -0.11 10.59 -4.75
CA ILE A 63 -1.19 11.20 -3.94
C ILE A 63 -0.73 12.50 -3.28
N TYR A 64 0.54 12.57 -2.90
CA TYR A 64 1.12 13.69 -2.15
C TYR A 64 1.83 14.67 -3.07
N ASN A 65 2.62 14.16 -4.01
CA ASN A 65 3.42 14.94 -4.95
C ASN A 65 3.69 14.14 -6.24
N ALA A 66 2.83 14.32 -7.24
CA ALA A 66 2.97 13.67 -8.54
C ALA A 66 4.29 13.99 -9.27
N GLU A 67 4.87 15.19 -9.07
CA GLU A 67 6.15 15.56 -9.69
C GLU A 67 7.33 14.78 -9.09
N ASN A 68 7.26 14.46 -7.80
CA ASN A 68 8.32 13.73 -7.09
C ASN A 68 8.18 12.20 -7.21
N ALA A 69 7.03 11.69 -7.65
CA ALA A 69 6.76 10.26 -7.75
C ALA A 69 7.82 9.46 -8.56
N PRO A 70 8.35 9.94 -9.69
CA PRO A 70 9.42 9.24 -10.41
C PRO A 70 10.72 9.20 -9.62
N GLY A 71 11.02 10.27 -8.88
CA GLY A 71 12.19 10.36 -8.01
C GLY A 71 12.12 9.34 -6.87
N ARG A 72 10.96 9.23 -6.22
CA ARG A 72 10.71 8.28 -5.13
C ARG A 72 10.74 6.82 -5.59
N ALA A 73 10.15 6.53 -6.75
CA ALA A 73 10.26 5.20 -7.36
C ALA A 73 11.73 4.82 -7.60
N ALA A 74 12.52 5.74 -8.18
CA ALA A 74 13.93 5.52 -8.43
C ALA A 74 14.74 5.39 -7.14
N GLU A 75 14.42 6.13 -6.08
CA GLU A 75 15.06 5.99 -4.77
C GLU A 75 14.88 4.58 -4.21
N TYR A 76 13.63 4.10 -4.11
CA TYR A 76 13.33 2.75 -3.62
C TYR A 76 13.99 1.66 -4.47
N PHE A 77 14.05 1.82 -5.79
CA PHE A 77 14.75 0.89 -6.67
C PHE A 77 16.25 0.78 -6.33
N ARG A 78 16.91 1.92 -6.07
CA ARG A 78 18.33 1.96 -5.71
C ARG A 78 18.58 1.38 -4.32
N GLU A 79 17.70 1.66 -3.35
CA GLU A 79 17.76 1.07 -2.00
C GLU A 79 17.63 -0.46 -2.02
N ASN A 80 16.92 -1.01 -3.02
CA ASN A 80 16.83 -2.45 -3.27
C ASN A 80 18.08 -3.05 -3.95
N GLY A 81 19.19 -2.30 -4.02
CA GLY A 81 20.50 -2.81 -4.45
C GLY A 81 20.79 -2.65 -5.95
N TYR A 82 20.01 -1.84 -6.66
CA TYR A 82 20.13 -1.63 -8.12
C TYR A 82 20.58 -0.21 -8.47
N ALA A 83 21.47 0.38 -7.67
CA ALA A 83 21.94 1.76 -7.80
C ALA A 83 22.45 2.14 -9.21
N ASP A 84 23.16 1.21 -9.86
CA ASP A 84 23.80 1.40 -11.16
C ASP A 84 22.96 0.88 -12.34
N SER A 85 21.75 0.36 -12.08
CA SER A 85 20.89 -0.20 -13.12
C SER A 85 19.98 0.87 -13.72
N PRO A 86 19.78 0.89 -15.05
CA PRO A 86 18.84 1.80 -15.68
C PRO A 86 17.41 1.52 -15.23
N ILE A 87 16.69 2.60 -14.92
CA ILE A 87 15.28 2.62 -14.57
C ILE A 87 14.57 3.68 -15.43
N ASP A 88 13.44 3.30 -16.00
CA ASP A 88 12.49 4.15 -16.69
C ASP A 88 11.20 4.20 -15.86
N VAL A 89 10.73 5.41 -15.55
CA VAL A 89 9.53 5.63 -14.75
C VAL A 89 8.61 6.58 -15.50
N ALA A 90 7.43 6.08 -15.85
CA ALA A 90 6.42 6.84 -16.56
C ALA A 90 5.15 6.94 -15.72
N ILE A 91 4.57 8.13 -15.63
CA ILE A 91 3.25 8.36 -15.03
C ILE A 91 2.21 8.29 -16.15
N ASP A 92 1.09 7.63 -15.90
CA ASP A 92 -0.03 7.59 -16.85
C ASP A 92 -0.71 8.97 -16.98
N GLU A 93 -1.39 9.22 -18.10
CA GLU A 93 -2.02 10.51 -18.40
C GLU A 93 -3.06 10.94 -17.35
N ASP A 94 -3.73 9.97 -16.71
CA ASP A 94 -4.72 10.21 -15.66
C ASP A 94 -4.12 10.48 -14.27
N GLN A 95 -2.79 10.43 -14.14
CA GLN A 95 -2.05 10.58 -12.88
C GLN A 95 -2.46 9.60 -11.77
N THR A 96 -3.13 8.50 -12.11
CA THR A 96 -3.55 7.47 -11.14
C THR A 96 -2.63 6.27 -11.13
N ALA A 97 -1.69 6.17 -12.07
CA ALA A 97 -0.77 5.05 -12.16
C ALA A 97 0.65 5.47 -12.53
N ILE A 98 1.60 4.66 -12.08
CA ILE A 98 3.01 4.75 -12.43
C ILE A 98 3.45 3.41 -13.02
N ARG A 99 4.21 3.45 -14.11
CA ARG A 99 4.83 2.29 -14.74
C ARG A 99 6.33 2.40 -14.56
N VAL A 100 6.91 1.41 -13.88
CA VAL A 100 8.34 1.31 -13.65
C VAL A 100 8.88 0.17 -14.51
N THR A 101 9.92 0.46 -15.28
CA THR A 101 10.66 -0.53 -16.09
C THR A 101 12.13 -0.44 -15.74
N ALA A 102 12.76 -1.58 -15.42
CA ALA A 102 14.19 -1.62 -15.14
C ALA A 102 14.87 -2.77 -15.87
N SER A 103 16.16 -2.61 -16.13
CA SER A 103 17.00 -3.63 -16.76
C SER A 103 18.28 -3.82 -15.95
N HIS A 104 18.74 -5.06 -15.80
CA HIS A 104 19.98 -5.41 -15.13
C HIS A 104 20.76 -6.46 -15.94
N GLU A 105 22.07 -6.26 -16.10
CA GLU A 105 22.93 -7.22 -16.79
C GLU A 105 23.38 -8.34 -15.84
N VAL A 106 23.04 -9.59 -16.16
CA VAL A 106 23.46 -10.77 -15.42
C VAL A 106 24.65 -11.40 -16.12
N ASN A 107 25.79 -11.44 -15.44
CA ASN A 107 26.98 -12.10 -15.93
C ASN A 107 26.89 -13.62 -15.69
N PHE A 108 27.08 -14.41 -16.74
CA PHE A 108 27.15 -15.86 -16.61
C PHE A 108 28.48 -16.31 -16.02
N GLY A 109 28.43 -17.39 -15.23
CA GLY A 109 29.57 -18.04 -14.61
C GLY A 109 30.15 -19.13 -15.52
N LEU A 110 29.44 -20.25 -15.66
CA LEU A 110 29.96 -21.45 -16.34
C LEU A 110 29.69 -21.43 -17.85
N ALA A 111 28.58 -20.85 -18.30
CA ALA A 111 28.20 -20.70 -19.71
C ALA A 111 29.18 -19.81 -20.49
N ARG A 112 30.02 -19.04 -19.80
CA ARG A 112 31.13 -18.28 -20.40
C ARG A 112 32.12 -19.17 -21.14
N VAL A 113 32.31 -20.42 -20.69
CA VAL A 113 33.16 -21.42 -21.37
C VAL A 113 32.58 -21.82 -22.73
N LEU A 114 31.26 -21.69 -22.91
CA LEU A 114 30.54 -21.96 -24.15
C LEU A 114 30.35 -20.70 -25.03
N GLY A 115 30.91 -19.56 -24.62
CA GLY A 115 30.83 -18.28 -25.35
C GLY A 115 29.70 -17.35 -24.90
N PHE A 116 28.93 -17.68 -23.86
CA PHE A 116 27.89 -16.81 -23.31
C PHE A 116 28.42 -16.00 -22.13
N SER A 117 28.61 -14.69 -22.29
CA SER A 117 29.19 -13.83 -21.25
C SER A 117 28.16 -13.27 -20.27
N SER A 118 27.03 -12.78 -20.78
CA SER A 118 26.01 -12.08 -20.01
C SER A 118 24.67 -12.04 -20.75
N GLU A 119 23.60 -11.72 -20.01
CA GLU A 119 22.26 -11.49 -20.54
C GLU A 119 21.57 -10.37 -19.76
N ASN A 120 20.79 -9.52 -20.45
CA ASN A 120 20.00 -8.48 -19.80
C ASN A 120 18.64 -9.03 -19.36
N VAL A 121 18.35 -8.94 -18.07
CA VAL A 121 17.02 -9.22 -17.53
C VAL A 121 16.25 -7.90 -17.37
N GLN A 122 14.99 -7.91 -17.79
CA GLN A 122 14.09 -6.75 -17.69
C GLN A 122 12.86 -7.10 -16.84
N ALA A 123 12.39 -6.14 -16.07
CA ALA A 123 11.12 -6.21 -15.34
C ALA A 123 10.34 -4.91 -15.54
N THR A 124 9.03 -5.04 -15.68
CA THR A 124 8.09 -3.92 -15.79
C THR A 124 6.91 -4.18 -14.87
N VAL A 125 6.55 -3.18 -14.06
CA VAL A 125 5.42 -3.26 -13.12
C VAL A 125 4.66 -1.95 -13.16
N LYS A 126 3.33 -2.03 -13.05
CA LYS A 126 2.46 -0.86 -12.96
C LYS A 126 1.85 -0.76 -11.55
N GLY A 127 2.16 0.29 -10.81
CA GLY A 127 1.48 0.63 -9.56
C GLY A 127 0.29 1.54 -9.85
N LYS A 128 -0.91 1.18 -9.39
CA LYS A 128 -2.12 2.00 -9.55
C LYS A 128 -2.70 2.41 -8.20
N VAL A 129 -3.04 3.70 -8.09
CA VAL A 129 -3.78 4.30 -6.97
C VAL A 129 -5.27 4.14 -7.24
N LEU A 130 -6.00 3.59 -6.27
CA LEU A 130 -7.41 3.29 -6.40
C LEU A 130 -8.14 3.64 -5.09
N PRO A 131 -9.41 4.10 -5.15
CA PRO A 131 -10.21 4.31 -3.95
C PRO A 131 -10.36 3.03 -3.11
N VAL A 132 -10.34 3.19 -1.80
CA VAL A 132 -10.51 2.09 -0.84
C VAL A 132 -11.98 1.66 -0.75
N ILE A 133 -12.22 0.37 -0.89
CA ILE A 133 -13.54 -0.26 -0.74
C ILE A 133 -13.68 -1.03 0.58
N ALA A 134 -12.58 -1.45 1.21
CA ALA A 134 -12.62 -2.06 2.54
C ALA A 134 -11.39 -1.70 3.37
N VAL A 135 -11.61 -1.46 4.66
CA VAL A 135 -10.57 -1.20 5.67
C VAL A 135 -10.59 -2.31 6.71
N ASN A 136 -9.42 -2.82 7.08
CA ASN A 136 -9.32 -3.98 7.96
C ASN A 136 -9.25 -3.62 9.45
N SER A 137 -8.93 -2.36 9.76
CA SER A 137 -8.75 -1.86 11.13
C SER A 137 -8.61 -0.33 11.13
N GLY A 138 -8.74 0.29 12.30
CA GLY A 138 -8.40 1.70 12.52
C GLY A 138 -9.52 2.69 12.19
N THR A 139 -10.71 2.23 11.81
CA THR A 139 -11.84 3.11 11.54
C THR A 139 -12.32 3.78 12.83
N ARG A 140 -12.51 5.10 12.79
CA ARG A 140 -13.04 5.87 13.92
C ARG A 140 -14.57 5.92 13.83
N PRO A 141 -15.29 6.00 14.96
CA PRO A 141 -16.75 5.89 15.03
C PRO A 141 -17.45 7.21 14.62
N PHE A 142 -16.91 7.88 13.61
CA PHE A 142 -17.46 9.11 13.03
C PHE A 142 -17.91 8.82 11.61
N ALA A 143 -19.10 9.30 11.28
CA ALA A 143 -19.62 9.25 9.93
C ALA A 143 -20.04 10.61 9.42
N ILE A 144 -19.96 10.76 8.11
CA ILE A 144 -20.58 11.84 7.35
C ILE A 144 -21.48 11.23 6.29
N GLN A 145 -22.55 11.95 5.94
CA GLN A 145 -23.41 11.54 4.84
C GLN A 145 -22.66 11.68 3.51
N ASP A 146 -22.96 10.80 2.56
CA ASP A 146 -22.45 10.82 1.19
C ASP A 146 -22.72 12.17 0.52
N GLN A 147 -21.64 12.82 0.10
CA GLN A 147 -21.61 14.11 -0.57
C GLN A 147 -20.24 14.31 -1.23
N GLU A 148 -20.16 15.26 -2.14
CA GLU A 148 -18.87 15.73 -2.66
C GLU A 148 -18.03 16.38 -1.55
N LEU A 149 -16.76 15.98 -1.44
CA LEU A 149 -15.84 16.45 -0.40
C LEU A 149 -14.90 17.52 -0.94
N GLU A 150 -14.92 18.70 -0.31
CA GLU A 150 -13.97 19.77 -0.56
C GLU A 150 -12.71 19.55 0.31
N PHE A 151 -11.67 18.95 -0.29
CA PHE A 151 -10.42 18.69 0.42
C PHE A 151 -9.79 19.99 0.95
N GLY A 152 -9.40 19.97 2.22
CA GLY A 152 -8.86 21.13 2.92
C GLY A 152 -9.88 22.14 3.42
N ALA A 153 -11.17 22.05 3.07
CA ALA A 153 -12.21 22.80 3.75
C ALA A 153 -12.45 22.23 5.15
N GLN A 154 -12.84 23.09 6.10
CA GLN A 154 -13.12 22.68 7.47
C GLN A 154 -14.53 22.07 7.57
N TYR A 155 -14.62 20.86 8.09
CA TYR A 155 -15.87 20.15 8.35
C TYR A 155 -16.08 19.92 9.85
N THR A 156 -17.34 19.69 10.20
CA THR A 156 -17.76 19.25 11.53
C THR A 156 -18.37 17.85 11.41
N LEU A 157 -17.59 16.82 11.73
CA LEU A 157 -18.02 15.42 11.69
C LEU A 157 -19.04 15.11 12.77
N LYS A 158 -18.87 15.74 13.93
CA LYS A 158 -19.80 15.60 15.05
C LYS A 158 -20.34 16.94 15.47
N ARG A 159 -21.66 17.07 15.54
CA ARG A 159 -22.33 18.31 16.01
C ARG A 159 -22.62 18.26 17.51
N GLY A 160 -22.73 19.44 18.12
CA GLY A 160 -23.18 19.60 19.50
C GLY A 160 -24.68 19.38 19.69
N GLY A 161 -25.10 19.20 20.95
CA GLY A 161 -26.50 19.01 21.35
C GLY A 161 -27.43 20.13 20.87
N GLY A 162 -28.54 19.77 20.22
CA GLY A 162 -29.55 20.72 19.70
C GLY A 162 -29.39 21.11 18.22
N ASN A 163 -28.29 20.74 17.57
CA ASN A 163 -28.00 21.04 16.15
C ASN A 163 -27.93 19.78 15.25
N GLY A 164 -28.36 18.62 15.76
CA GLY A 164 -28.44 17.35 15.01
C GLY A 164 -29.88 17.03 14.58
N SER A 165 -30.05 16.40 13.41
CA SER A 165 -31.35 15.84 13.00
C SER A 165 -31.63 14.57 13.81
N GLY A 166 -32.85 14.42 14.33
CA GLY A 166 -33.31 13.16 14.95
C GLY A 166 -32.54 12.65 16.19
N GLY A 167 -31.67 13.45 16.82
CA GLY A 167 -30.85 13.01 17.96
C GLY A 167 -29.57 12.25 17.59
N ASN A 168 -29.22 12.23 16.29
CA ASN A 168 -27.95 11.74 15.78
C ASN A 168 -26.97 12.89 15.56
N TYR A 169 -25.73 12.68 15.97
CA TYR A 169 -24.71 13.71 15.98
C TYR A 169 -23.47 13.31 15.16
N GLY A 170 -23.57 12.32 14.28
CA GLY A 170 -22.44 11.81 13.46
C GLY A 170 -21.65 10.66 14.09
N GLY A 171 -22.12 10.10 15.20
CA GLY A 171 -21.52 8.92 15.83
C GLY A 171 -22.05 7.61 15.26
N ILE A 172 -21.18 6.62 15.08
CA ILE A 172 -21.51 5.26 14.65
C ILE A 172 -21.15 4.24 15.73
N ALA A 173 -22.01 3.25 15.92
CA ALA A 173 -21.79 2.10 16.78
C ALA A 173 -20.96 1.05 16.02
N LEU A 174 -19.76 0.74 16.52
CA LEU A 174 -18.85 -0.24 15.94
C LEU A 174 -18.49 -1.28 17.02
N GLY A 175 -18.74 -2.57 16.76
CA GLY A 175 -18.49 -3.65 17.72
C GLY A 175 -19.36 -3.65 18.98
N GLY A 176 -20.34 -2.74 19.08
CA GLY A 176 -21.23 -2.60 20.23
C GLY A 176 -21.59 -1.15 20.52
N ASN A 177 -22.34 -0.96 21.62
CA ASN A 177 -22.99 0.31 21.94
C ASN A 177 -22.47 0.88 23.27
N GLY A 178 -22.65 2.19 23.46
CA GLY A 178 -22.41 2.87 24.73
C GLY A 178 -21.07 3.58 24.86
N ALA A 179 -21.01 4.48 25.84
CA ALA A 179 -19.95 5.46 26.04
C ALA A 179 -18.53 4.88 26.06
N LYS A 180 -18.35 3.72 26.72
CA LYS A 180 -17.03 3.09 26.86
C LYS A 180 -16.52 2.52 25.53
N ILE A 181 -17.37 1.82 24.79
CA ILE A 181 -17.00 1.23 23.49
C ILE A 181 -16.72 2.36 22.49
N TYR A 182 -17.58 3.38 22.47
CA TYR A 182 -17.39 4.55 21.62
C TYR A 182 -16.06 5.29 21.90
N LEU A 183 -15.73 5.53 23.18
CA LEU A 183 -14.43 6.12 23.56
C LEU A 183 -13.26 5.26 23.07
N ASN A 184 -13.31 3.95 23.31
CA ASN A 184 -12.25 3.03 22.88
C ASN A 184 -12.08 3.06 21.35
N ASN A 185 -13.18 3.05 20.59
CA ASN A 185 -13.13 3.14 19.14
C ASN A 185 -12.59 4.48 18.64
N ILE A 186 -12.76 5.58 19.37
CA ILE A 186 -12.10 6.86 19.03
C ILE A 186 -10.59 6.73 19.21
N VAL A 187 -10.13 6.22 20.35
CA VAL A 187 -8.69 6.23 20.68
C VAL A 187 -7.93 5.16 19.90
N GLU A 188 -8.38 3.92 19.96
CA GLU A 188 -7.69 2.77 19.37
C GLU A 188 -8.09 2.52 17.91
N GLY A 189 -9.30 2.94 17.54
CA GLY A 189 -9.92 2.52 16.27
C GLY A 189 -10.63 1.19 16.38
N TYR A 190 -11.66 1.01 15.56
CA TYR A 190 -12.33 -0.27 15.41
C TYR A 190 -11.43 -1.25 14.67
N ASN A 191 -11.28 -2.47 15.20
CA ASN A 191 -10.29 -3.45 14.74
C ASN A 191 -10.91 -4.65 14.01
N GLU A 192 -12.04 -4.45 13.34
CA GLU A 192 -12.62 -5.45 12.44
C GLU A 192 -12.81 -4.85 11.05
N ARG A 193 -12.91 -5.73 10.05
CA ARG A 193 -13.08 -5.35 8.66
C ARG A 193 -14.43 -4.67 8.45
N LEU A 194 -14.40 -3.50 7.80
CA LEU A 194 -15.57 -2.80 7.28
C LEU A 194 -15.40 -2.61 5.78
N MET A 195 -16.47 -2.84 5.03
CA MET A 195 -16.50 -2.76 3.57
C MET A 195 -17.67 -1.90 3.10
N VAL A 196 -17.50 -1.23 1.95
CA VAL A 196 -18.59 -0.55 1.27
C VAL A 196 -19.71 -1.55 0.95
N GLY A 197 -20.94 -1.15 1.25
CA GLY A 197 -22.11 -2.01 1.19
C GLY A 197 -22.49 -2.64 2.53
N ASP A 198 -21.59 -2.68 3.52
CA ASP A 198 -21.92 -3.12 4.87
C ASP A 198 -22.90 -2.17 5.56
N TYR A 199 -23.61 -2.68 6.56
CA TYR A 199 -24.55 -1.92 7.37
C TYR A 199 -24.02 -1.71 8.78
N VAL A 200 -24.04 -0.47 9.24
CA VAL A 200 -23.65 -0.07 10.60
C VAL A 200 -24.81 0.63 11.30
N GLN A 201 -24.78 0.69 12.63
CA GLN A 201 -25.80 1.40 13.40
C GLN A 201 -25.33 2.79 13.79
N THR A 202 -26.22 3.78 13.79
CA THR A 202 -25.94 5.07 14.41
C THR A 202 -25.81 4.90 15.93
N GLU A 203 -24.94 5.71 16.55
CA GLU A 203 -24.83 5.81 18.01
C GLU A 203 -25.48 7.13 18.46
N PRO A 204 -26.79 7.14 18.72
CA PRO A 204 -27.51 8.35 19.04
C PRO A 204 -27.13 8.91 20.42
N GLY A 205 -27.44 10.18 20.61
CA GLY A 205 -27.05 10.93 21.81
C GLY A 205 -25.74 11.68 21.58
N ASN A 206 -25.57 12.76 22.35
CA ASN A 206 -24.48 13.70 22.10
C ASN A 206 -23.09 13.13 22.45
N MET A 207 -22.99 12.06 23.25
CA MET A 207 -21.73 11.36 23.57
C MET A 207 -20.58 12.31 23.95
N SER A 208 -20.90 13.42 24.61
CA SER A 208 -19.98 14.57 24.73
C SER A 208 -18.72 14.25 25.52
N GLY A 209 -18.85 13.59 26.69
CA GLY A 209 -17.70 13.21 27.52
C GLY A 209 -16.75 12.27 26.78
N PRO A 210 -17.22 11.09 26.31
CA PRO A 210 -16.42 10.16 25.50
C PRO A 210 -15.77 10.79 24.27
N THR A 211 -16.48 11.68 23.57
CA THR A 211 -15.93 12.39 22.42
C THR A 211 -14.78 13.31 22.83
N GLN A 212 -15.00 14.11 23.88
CA GLN A 212 -13.99 15.05 24.39
C GLN A 212 -12.74 14.32 24.84
N ASP A 213 -12.90 13.26 25.64
CA ASP A 213 -11.79 12.48 26.16
C ASP A 213 -11.02 11.79 25.03
N GLY A 214 -11.72 11.15 24.11
CA GLY A 214 -11.09 10.40 23.01
C GLY A 214 -10.34 11.29 22.03
N VAL A 215 -10.95 12.40 21.59
CA VAL A 215 -10.32 13.35 20.67
C VAL A 215 -9.11 14.03 21.31
N ASN A 216 -9.21 14.43 22.59
CA ASN A 216 -8.06 14.99 23.31
C ASN A 216 -6.92 13.98 23.44
N GLN A 217 -7.23 12.70 23.73
CA GLN A 217 -6.23 11.65 23.79
C GLN A 217 -5.53 11.47 22.44
N LEU A 218 -6.26 11.34 21.33
CA LEU A 218 -5.67 11.25 19.98
C LEU A 218 -4.77 12.44 19.65
N ILE A 219 -5.25 13.66 19.90
CA ILE A 219 -4.47 14.88 19.61
C ILE A 219 -3.18 14.90 20.43
N ASN A 220 -3.23 14.44 21.69
CA ASN A 220 -2.07 14.39 22.58
C ASN A 220 -1.11 13.23 22.30
N GLN A 221 -1.56 12.18 21.59
CA GLN A 221 -0.70 11.07 21.17
C GLN A 221 0.22 11.44 19.99
N CYS A 222 0.01 12.58 19.33
CA CYS A 222 0.92 13.05 18.29
C CYS A 222 2.31 13.38 18.88
N THR A 223 3.31 12.55 18.59
CA THR A 223 4.70 12.69 19.07
C THR A 223 5.62 13.47 18.11
N HIS A 224 5.12 13.84 16.93
CA HIS A 224 5.92 14.52 15.89
C HIS A 224 6.37 15.93 16.27
N THR A 225 7.58 16.29 15.84
CA THR A 225 8.18 17.62 16.02
C THR A 225 8.76 18.12 14.69
N PRO A 226 8.26 19.23 14.11
CA PRO A 226 7.16 20.07 14.61
C PRO A 226 5.83 19.31 14.67
N ARG A 227 4.91 19.78 15.53
CA ARG A 227 3.61 19.13 15.71
C ARG A 227 2.83 19.16 14.41
N CYS A 228 2.21 18.04 14.04
CA CYS A 228 1.47 17.95 12.78
C CYS A 228 0.35 19.00 12.70
N THR A 229 0.20 19.59 11.52
CA THR A 229 -0.91 20.45 11.12
C THR A 229 -1.56 19.87 9.87
N PHE A 230 -2.70 20.41 9.45
CA PHE A 230 -3.32 19.99 8.20
C PHE A 230 -2.38 20.17 6.99
N ASP A 231 -1.60 21.25 6.98
CA ASP A 231 -0.66 21.53 5.87
C ASP A 231 0.61 20.66 5.93
N HIS A 232 0.99 20.18 7.12
CA HIS A 232 2.23 19.44 7.35
C HIS A 232 2.00 18.35 8.40
N PHE A 233 1.78 17.11 7.95
CA PHE A 233 1.60 15.95 8.82
C PHE A 233 2.35 14.74 8.29
N GLU A 234 2.70 13.83 9.22
CA GLU A 234 3.19 12.51 8.86
C GLU A 234 2.00 11.55 8.67
N PRO A 235 2.05 10.62 7.70
CA PRO A 235 0.95 9.69 7.42
C PRO A 235 0.53 8.81 8.62
N ASP A 236 1.45 8.54 9.55
CA ASP A 236 1.22 7.74 10.75
C ASP A 236 0.73 8.56 11.96
N CYS A 237 0.51 9.87 11.78
CA CYS A 237 0.03 10.73 12.86
C CYS A 237 -1.34 10.25 13.38
N PRO A 238 -1.54 10.12 14.72
CA PRO A 238 -2.84 9.74 15.31
C PRO A 238 -4.01 10.67 14.98
N ARG A 239 -3.72 11.86 14.44
CA ARG A 239 -4.72 12.85 14.00
C ARG A 239 -5.22 12.60 12.58
N VAL A 240 -4.54 11.76 11.81
CA VAL A 240 -5.00 11.28 10.51
C VAL A 240 -5.92 10.08 10.78
N ILE A 241 -7.23 10.31 10.77
CA ILE A 241 -8.21 9.28 11.11
C ILE A 241 -8.99 8.84 9.87
N THR A 242 -9.33 7.56 9.81
CA THR A 242 -10.25 7.02 8.81
C THR A 242 -11.68 7.12 9.32
N VAL A 243 -12.57 7.71 8.53
CA VAL A 243 -14.00 7.92 8.85
C VAL A 243 -14.88 7.26 7.81
N ILE A 244 -16.13 7.00 8.19
CA ILE A 244 -17.12 6.28 7.38
C ILE A 244 -17.96 7.29 6.61
N ILE A 245 -18.24 7.00 5.34
CA ILE A 245 -19.24 7.71 4.56
C ILE A 245 -20.45 6.80 4.46
N VAL A 246 -21.63 7.35 4.77
CA VAL A 246 -22.88 6.60 4.80
C VAL A 246 -23.92 7.22 3.88
N ASP A 247 -24.85 6.40 3.41
CA ASP A 247 -25.95 6.80 2.54
C ASP A 247 -26.81 7.94 3.11
N THR A 248 -27.14 7.87 4.40
CA THR A 248 -27.92 8.90 5.10
C THR A 248 -27.57 8.98 6.58
N LEU A 249 -27.59 10.20 7.12
CA LEU A 249 -27.60 10.43 8.58
C LEU A 249 -28.91 11.08 9.06
N ASP A 250 -29.86 11.32 8.16
CA ASP A 250 -31.18 11.88 8.50
C ASP A 250 -32.12 10.77 9.01
N VAL A 251 -31.75 10.23 10.17
CA VAL A 251 -32.46 9.12 10.84
C VAL A 251 -32.77 9.50 12.29
N ASN A 252 -33.84 8.92 12.84
CA ASN A 252 -34.28 9.23 14.21
C ASN A 252 -33.74 8.20 15.21
N GLY A 253 -32.94 8.67 16.17
CA GLY A 253 -32.34 7.81 17.18
C GLY A 253 -31.43 6.74 16.58
N ARG A 254 -31.47 5.53 17.14
CA ARG A 254 -30.67 4.42 16.64
C ARG A 254 -31.29 3.85 15.38
N SER A 255 -30.56 3.89 14.27
CA SER A 255 -30.98 3.33 12.99
C SER A 255 -29.81 2.64 12.30
N THR A 256 -30.12 1.77 11.36
CA THR A 256 -29.13 1.16 10.47
C THR A 256 -28.93 2.05 9.25
N VAL A 257 -27.68 2.25 8.85
CA VAL A 257 -27.24 3.04 7.69
C VAL A 257 -26.21 2.23 6.90
N GLN A 258 -26.11 2.46 5.59
CA GLN A 258 -25.21 1.70 4.73
C GLN A 258 -23.90 2.46 4.51
N ILE A 259 -22.76 1.77 4.58
CA ILE A 259 -21.47 2.34 4.23
C ILE A 259 -21.40 2.51 2.71
N THR A 260 -21.18 3.74 2.24
CA THR A 260 -20.97 4.07 0.82
C THR A 260 -19.50 4.36 0.50
N GLY A 261 -18.67 4.63 1.50
CA GLY A 261 -17.25 4.90 1.30
C GLY A 261 -16.46 5.09 2.60
N PHE A 262 -15.17 5.36 2.44
CA PHE A 262 -14.26 5.73 3.51
C PHE A 262 -13.47 6.96 3.10
N ALA A 263 -13.19 7.84 4.05
CA ALA A 263 -12.38 9.03 3.83
C ALA A 263 -11.34 9.19 4.92
N SER A 264 -10.27 9.91 4.61
CA SER A 264 -9.29 10.35 5.60
C SER A 264 -9.59 11.77 6.06
N PHE A 265 -9.46 11.98 7.38
CA PHE A 265 -9.77 13.23 8.02
C PHE A 265 -8.65 13.63 8.96
N PHE A 266 -8.11 14.83 8.77
CA PHE A 266 -7.16 15.42 9.70
C PHE A 266 -7.91 16.09 10.86
N LEU A 267 -7.76 15.52 12.05
CA LEU A 267 -8.41 15.96 13.27
C LEU A 267 -7.76 17.24 13.83
N GLU A 268 -8.50 18.35 13.82
CA GLU A 268 -8.04 19.65 14.34
C GLU A 268 -8.50 19.92 15.77
N GLY A 269 -9.68 19.44 16.16
CA GLY A 269 -10.23 19.62 17.50
C GLY A 269 -11.76 19.69 17.54
N GLY A 270 -12.30 20.72 18.19
CA GLY A 270 -13.76 20.98 18.29
C GLY A 270 -14.40 20.66 19.64
N VAL A 271 -13.62 20.22 20.63
CA VAL A 271 -14.17 19.64 21.86
C VAL A 271 -14.58 20.69 22.91
N GLY A 272 -15.76 21.28 22.71
CA GLY A 272 -16.54 21.85 23.80
C GLY A 272 -17.21 20.78 24.66
N SER A 273 -17.71 21.16 25.84
CA SER A 273 -18.44 20.28 26.74
C SER A 273 -19.96 20.48 26.63
N GLY A 274 -20.72 19.46 27.01
CA GLY A 274 -22.18 19.50 26.95
C GLY A 274 -22.68 19.73 25.53
N ASN A 275 -23.52 20.74 25.31
CA ASN A 275 -24.15 20.99 24.02
C ASN A 275 -23.18 21.55 22.95
N LYS A 276 -21.90 21.79 23.27
CA LYS A 276 -20.88 22.28 22.33
C LYS A 276 -19.83 21.23 21.96
N SER A 277 -20.14 19.94 22.15
CA SER A 277 -19.23 18.86 21.82
C SER A 277 -19.19 18.61 20.32
N GLU A 278 -18.25 19.25 19.64
CA GLU A 278 -18.05 19.15 18.21
C GLU A 278 -16.74 18.42 17.89
N VAL A 279 -16.67 17.84 16.69
CA VAL A 279 -15.43 17.27 16.16
C VAL A 279 -15.18 17.91 14.83
N THR A 280 -14.12 18.71 14.75
CA THR A 280 -13.77 19.51 13.60
C THR A 280 -12.40 19.15 13.05
N GLY A 281 -12.24 19.35 11.75
CA GLY A 281 -11.02 19.06 11.02
C GLY A 281 -11.26 19.19 9.53
N ARG A 282 -10.42 18.55 8.72
CA ARG A 282 -10.44 18.69 7.25
C ARG A 282 -10.27 17.35 6.59
N PHE A 283 -11.00 17.09 5.50
CA PHE A 283 -10.73 15.94 4.67
C PHE A 283 -9.39 16.11 3.94
N ILE A 284 -8.61 15.04 3.91
CA ILE A 284 -7.30 14.98 3.26
C ILE A 284 -7.26 13.82 2.29
N LYS A 285 -6.38 13.94 1.29
CA LYS A 285 -6.00 12.80 0.44
C LYS A 285 -4.88 12.03 1.10
N THR A 286 -5.01 10.72 1.23
CA THR A 286 -3.95 9.87 1.81
C THR A 286 -4.01 8.43 1.31
N VAL A 287 -2.94 7.69 1.57
CA VAL A 287 -2.85 6.25 1.35
C VAL A 287 -3.25 5.53 2.63
N ALA A 288 -4.09 4.50 2.51
CA ALA A 288 -4.34 3.54 3.57
C ALA A 288 -4.16 2.10 3.08
N SER A 289 -3.94 1.21 4.04
CA SER A 289 -3.99 -0.22 3.80
C SER A 289 -5.44 -0.68 3.73
N GLY A 290 -5.84 -1.30 2.63
CA GLY A 290 -7.20 -1.74 2.42
C GLY A 290 -7.38 -2.43 1.07
N GLU A 291 -8.57 -2.97 0.86
CA GLU A 291 -8.97 -3.44 -0.47
C GLU A 291 -9.39 -2.25 -1.30
N VAL A 292 -9.12 -2.30 -2.61
CA VAL A 292 -9.36 -1.19 -3.53
C VAL A 292 -10.22 -1.61 -4.71
N SER A 293 -10.94 -0.64 -5.27
CA SER A 293 -11.79 -0.85 -6.44
C SER A 293 -11.77 0.37 -7.35
N ASP A 294 -11.78 0.16 -8.65
CA ASP A 294 -11.89 1.19 -9.69
C ASP A 294 -13.34 1.68 -9.90
N THR A 295 -14.33 0.95 -9.38
CA THR A 295 -15.75 1.35 -9.43
C THR A 295 -16.21 2.12 -8.20
N GLN A 296 -15.35 2.26 -7.20
CA GLN A 296 -15.65 2.94 -5.95
C GLN A 296 -15.56 4.46 -6.12
N ASN A 297 -16.50 5.19 -5.53
CA ASN A 297 -16.46 6.66 -5.50
C ASN A 297 -15.19 7.15 -4.78
N ASP A 298 -14.58 8.20 -5.31
CA ASP A 298 -13.38 8.81 -4.73
C ASP A 298 -13.75 9.77 -3.60
N TYR A 299 -13.35 9.41 -2.38
CA TYR A 299 -13.47 10.24 -1.19
C TYR A 299 -12.10 10.57 -0.55
N GLY A 300 -11.02 10.43 -1.31
CA GLY A 300 -9.66 10.82 -0.91
C GLY A 300 -8.92 9.80 -0.05
N LEU A 301 -9.52 8.64 0.25
CA LEU A 301 -8.82 7.51 0.84
C LEU A 301 -8.48 6.50 -0.26
N TYR A 302 -7.19 6.33 -0.49
CA TYR A 302 -6.71 5.49 -1.58
C TYR A 302 -5.86 4.32 -1.05
N GLY A 303 -5.89 3.21 -1.76
CA GLY A 303 -4.89 2.15 -1.61
C GLY A 303 -4.09 2.02 -2.91
N VAL A 304 -2.94 1.37 -2.81
CA VAL A 304 -2.09 1.11 -3.97
C VAL A 304 -2.09 -0.38 -4.28
N ARG A 305 -2.28 -0.71 -5.56
CA ARG A 305 -2.25 -2.09 -6.06
C ARG A 305 -1.29 -2.19 -7.24
N LEU A 306 -0.46 -3.23 -7.22
CA LEU A 306 0.36 -3.58 -8.37
C LEU A 306 -0.53 -4.30 -9.40
N MET A 307 -0.38 -3.89 -10.65
CA MET A 307 -1.05 -4.45 -11.81
C MET A 307 0.02 -5.17 -12.63
N GLU A 308 -0.19 -6.47 -12.85
CA GLU A 308 0.60 -7.28 -13.77
C GLU A 308 0.27 -6.95 -15.24
#